data_AF-A0A960QUV3-F1
#
_entry.id   AF-A0A960QUV3-F1
#
_cell.length_a   1.000
_cell.length_b   1.000
_cell.length_c   1.000
_cell.angle_alpha   90.00
_cell.angle_beta   90.00
_cell.angle_gamma   90.00
#
_symmetry.space_group_name_H-M   'P 1'
#
loop_
_entity.id
_entity.type
_entity.pdbx_description
1 polymer ?
#
loop_
_entity_poly.entity_id
_entity_poly.type
_entity_poly.pdbx_seq_one_letter_code
_entity_poly.pdbx_strand_id
1 'polypeptide(L)'
;MRIKIHYLPPYSPNLNPIERLWKIMIETTMYNRYYESSVDFFKEIRAFFTKKIPEITQALKSRINDKFEIVRLDPIKSQFFYLALNFL
;
A
#
# COMPACT_ATOMS: atom_id res chain seq x y z
N MET A 1 27.02 10.78 0.63
CA MET A 1 25.65 10.23 0.60
C MET A 1 25.67 8.98 -0.29
N ARG A 2 25.34 7.78 0.21
CA ARG A 2 25.34 6.53 -0.58
C ARG A 2 23.90 6.04 -0.75
N ILE A 3 23.14 6.71 -1.61
CA ILE A 3 21.81 6.22 -2.00
C ILE A 3 22.04 5.12 -3.04
N LYS A 4 21.53 3.91 -2.78
CA LYS A 4 21.48 2.82 -3.76
C LYS A 4 20.08 2.79 -4.37
N ILE A 5 20.01 2.92 -5.69
CA ILE A 5 18.76 2.84 -6.44
C ILE A 5 18.51 1.36 -6.76
N HIS A 6 17.33 0.86 -6.37
CA HIS A 6 16.88 -0.48 -6.70
C HIS A 6 15.83 -0.38 -7.80
N TYR A 7 16.13 -0.94 -8.98
CA TYR A 7 15.17 -0.98 -10.09
C TYR A 7 14.24 -2.18 -9.90
N LEU A 8 12.94 -1.91 -9.96
CA LEU A 8 11.91 -2.94 -9.94
C LEU A 8 11.47 -3.28 -11.37
N PRO A 9 11.12 -4.55 -11.65
CA PRO A 9 10.55 -4.92 -12.93
C PRO A 9 9.20 -4.20 -13.16
N PRO A 10 8.83 -3.95 -14.43
CA PRO A 10 7.57 -3.30 -14.75
C PRO A 10 6.38 -4.08 -14.18
N TYR A 11 5.35 -3.35 -13.73
CA TYR A 11 4.09 -3.91 -13.23
C TYR A 11 4.23 -4.94 -12.09
N SER A 12 5.13 -4.69 -11.13
CA SER A 12 5.38 -5.57 -9.98
C SER A 12 4.88 -4.98 -8.65
N PRO A 13 3.57 -4.70 -8.51
CA PRO A 13 2.99 -4.07 -7.31
C PRO A 13 3.25 -4.90 -6.04
N ASN A 14 3.27 -6.22 -6.19
CA ASN A 14 3.57 -7.14 -5.10
C ASN A 14 4.98 -6.96 -4.54
N LEU A 15 5.95 -6.54 -5.37
CA LEU A 15 7.35 -6.31 -5.01
C LEU A 15 7.60 -4.90 -4.44
N ASN A 16 6.61 -4.01 -4.48
CA ASN A 16 6.77 -2.62 -4.08
C ASN A 16 6.25 -2.38 -2.65
N PRO A 17 7.14 -2.19 -1.64
CA PRO A 17 6.71 -2.02 -0.24
C PRO A 17 5.81 -0.81 -0.01
N ILE A 18 5.96 0.24 -0.83
CA ILE A 18 5.16 1.47 -0.70
C ILE A 18 3.69 1.22 -1.04
N GLU A 19 3.40 0.35 -1.99
CA GLU A 19 2.02 0.03 -2.40
C GLU A 19 1.30 -0.78 -1.32
N ARG A 20 2.02 -1.68 -0.64
CA ARG A 20 1.49 -2.40 0.52
C ARG A 20 1.18 -1.45 1.67
N LEU A 21 2.09 -0.51 1.94
CA LEU A 21 1.86 0.53 2.95
C LEU A 21 0.66 1.40 2.60
N TRP A 22 0.56 1.81 1.33
CA TRP A 22 -0.55 2.59 0.78
C TRP A 22 -1.89 1.87 0.95
N LYS A 23 -1.94 0.57 0.63
CA LYS A 23 -3.14 -0.26 0.82
C LYS A 23 -3.58 -0.28 2.29
N ILE A 24 -2.65 -0.47 3.22
CA ILE A 24 -2.94 -0.47 4.66
C ILE A 24 -3.45 0.91 5.11
N MET A 25 -2.86 1.99 4.60
CA MET A 25 -3.31 3.34 4.88
C MET A 25 -4.76 3.58 4.40
N ILE A 26 -5.09 3.12 3.19
CA ILE A 26 -6.46 3.18 2.66
C ILE A 26 -7.41 2.39 3.58
N GLU A 27 -7.11 1.13 3.87
CA GLU A 27 -7.93 0.25 4.72
C GLU A 27 -8.20 0.85 6.11
N THR A 28 -7.21 1.53 6.69
CA THR A 28 -7.28 2.02 8.07
C THR A 28 -7.78 3.45 8.22
N THR A 29 -7.70 4.25 7.16
CA THR A 29 -7.90 5.71 7.25
C THR A 29 -8.95 6.21 6.26
N MET A 30 -9.05 5.61 5.06
CA MET A 30 -9.95 6.09 4.00
C MET A 30 -11.16 5.20 3.77
N TYR A 31 -11.10 3.92 4.14
CA TYR A 31 -12.18 2.98 3.86
C TYR A 31 -13.48 3.40 4.57
N ASN A 32 -14.56 3.53 3.80
CA ASN A 32 -15.89 3.96 4.25
C ASN A 32 -15.90 5.29 5.02
N ARG A 33 -14.97 6.20 4.72
CA ARG A 33 -14.88 7.51 5.38
C ARG A 33 -14.85 8.62 4.34
N TYR A 34 -15.76 9.58 4.50
CA TYR A 34 -15.78 10.81 3.72
C TYR A 34 -15.08 11.94 4.50
N TYR A 35 -14.38 12.80 3.77
CA TYR A 35 -13.70 13.97 4.30
C TYR A 35 -14.26 15.22 3.62
N GLU A 36 -14.80 16.14 4.41
CA GLU A 36 -15.39 17.38 3.89
C GLU A 36 -14.33 18.35 3.34
N SER A 37 -13.11 18.32 3.90
CA SER A 37 -12.01 19.17 3.47
C SER A 37 -10.71 18.38 3.25
N SER A 38 -9.86 18.90 2.37
CA SER A 38 -8.51 18.36 2.18
C SER A 38 -7.66 18.48 3.45
N VAL A 39 -7.92 19.48 4.30
CA VAL A 39 -7.22 19.68 5.57
C VAL A 39 -7.50 18.52 6.52
N ASP A 40 -8.75 18.10 6.64
CA ASP A 40 -9.15 16.97 7.49
C ASP A 40 -8.58 15.65 6.98
N PHE A 41 -8.57 15.47 5.67
CA PHE A 41 -7.89 14.35 5.02
C PHE A 41 -6.40 14.31 5.40
N PHE A 42 -5.65 15.39 5.16
CA PHE A 42 -4.22 15.44 5.48
C PHE A 42 -3.93 15.30 6.97
N LYS A 43 -4.84 15.77 7.84
CA LYS A 43 -4.73 15.59 9.28
C LYS A 43 -4.81 14.11 9.66
N GLU A 44 -5.76 13.37 9.13
CA GLU A 44 -5.89 11.94 9.39
C GLU A 44 -4.72 11.14 8.79
N ILE A 45 -4.22 11.52 7.61
CA ILE A 45 -3.04 10.89 7.01
C ILE A 45 -1.81 11.12 7.89
N ARG A 46 -1.59 12.34 8.39
CA ARG A 46 -0.50 12.60 9.35
C ARG A 46 -0.69 11.81 10.65
N ALA A 47 -1.92 11.70 11.14
CA ALA A 47 -2.23 10.90 12.33
C ALA A 47 -1.95 9.41 12.09
N PHE A 48 -2.18 8.90 10.88
CA PHE A 48 -1.83 7.53 10.52
C PHE A 48 -0.33 7.28 10.68
N PHE A 49 0.52 8.13 10.10
CA PHE A 49 1.98 7.96 10.19
C PHE A 49 2.56 8.19 11.59
N THR A 50 1.96 9.10 12.37
CA THR A 50 2.50 9.49 13.69
C THR A 50 1.99 8.64 14.84
N LYS A 51 0.72 8.22 14.80
CA LYS A 51 0.05 7.52 15.91
C LYS A 51 -0.29 6.08 15.59
N LYS A 52 -0.91 5.83 14.43
CA LYS A 52 -1.38 4.47 14.08
C LYS A 52 -0.24 3.53 13.73
N ILE A 53 0.77 3.96 12.95
CA ILE A 53 1.89 3.09 12.57
C ILE A 53 2.55 2.43 13.80
N PRO A 54 2.92 3.15 14.86
CA PRO A 54 3.43 2.54 16.10
C PRO A 54 2.54 1.42 16.64
N GLU A 55 1.22 1.63 16.70
CA GLU A 55 0.24 0.68 17.21
C GLU A 55 0.13 -0.58 16.33
N ILE A 56 0.19 -0.43 15.01
CA ILE A 56 0.07 -1.54 14.05
C ILE A 56 1.42 -2.11 13.60
N THR A 57 2.55 -1.68 14.18
CA THR A 57 3.91 -2.05 13.75
C THR A 57 4.09 -3.56 13.58
N GLN A 58 3.52 -4.35 14.49
CA GLN A 58 3.63 -5.81 14.42
C GLN A 58 2.87 -6.39 13.21
N ALA A 59 1.69 -5.85 12.89
CA ALA A 59 0.92 -6.21 11.70
C ALA A 59 1.56 -5.66 10.41
N LEU A 60 2.25 -4.52 10.48
CA LEU A 60 3.03 -3.99 9.36
C LEU A 60 4.18 -4.91 9.01
N LYS A 61 4.94 -5.41 9.98
CA LYS A 61 6.05 -6.36 9.74
C LYS A 61 5.58 -7.67 9.10
N SER A 62 4.35 -8.12 9.40
CA SER A 62 3.79 -9.33 8.79
C SER A 62 3.20 -9.11 7.39
N ARG A 63 2.81 -7.89 7.04
CA ARG A 63 2.26 -7.55 5.71
C ARG A 63 3.29 -6.96 4.74
N ILE A 64 4.23 -6.16 5.24
CA ILE A 64 5.31 -5.52 4.49
C ILE A 64 6.58 -6.36 4.71
N ASN A 65 6.63 -7.54 4.08
CA ASN A 65 7.79 -8.41 4.09
C ASN A 65 8.05 -8.99 2.70
N ASP A 66 9.23 -9.59 2.56
CA ASP A 66 9.72 -10.17 1.31
C ASP A 66 9.13 -11.55 0.99
N LYS A 67 8.09 -11.98 1.73
CA LYS A 67 7.34 -13.20 1.40
C LYS A 67 6.33 -12.87 0.32
N PHE A 68 6.81 -12.83 -0.92
CA PHE A 68 5.97 -12.66 -2.09
C PHE A 68 5.31 -14.00 -2.45
N GLU A 69 3.98 -14.03 -2.53
CA GLU A 69 3.30 -15.16 -3.13
C GLU A 69 3.62 -15.16 -4.64
N ILE A 70 4.09 -16.31 -5.14
CA ILE A 70 4.19 -16.53 -6.58
C ILE A 70 2.77 -16.74 -7.07
N VAL A 71 2.14 -15.65 -7.52
CA VAL A 71 0.82 -15.73 -8.16
C VAL A 71 1.01 -16.47 -9.48
N ARG A 72 0.52 -17.72 -9.54
CA ARG A 72 0.30 -18.38 -10.84
C ARG A 72 -0.87 -17.67 -11.50
N LEU A 73 -0.58 -16.91 -12.55
CA LEU A 73 -1.57 -16.12 -13.26
C LEU A 73 -2.56 -17.08 -13.93
N ASP A 74 -3.77 -17.16 -13.41
CA ASP A 74 -4.92 -17.49 -14.23
C ASP A 74 -5.11 -16.32 -15.22
N PRO A 75 -5.20 -16.57 -16.53
CA PRO A 75 -5.30 -15.52 -17.56
C PRO A 75 -6.40 -14.49 -17.26
N ILE A 76 -7.48 -14.94 -16.63
CA ILE A 76 -8.65 -14.13 -16.30
C ILE A 76 -8.41 -13.26 -15.04
N LYS A 77 -7.78 -13.79 -13.98
CA LYS A 77 -7.54 -13.04 -12.72
C LYS A 77 -6.43 -12.00 -12.85
N SER A 78 -5.45 -12.27 -13.72
CA SER A 78 -4.36 -11.35 -14.05
C SER A 78 -4.90 -9.98 -14.51
N GLN A 79 -5.86 -9.98 -15.44
CA GLN A 79 -6.43 -8.77 -16.03
C GLN A 79 -7.13 -7.88 -14.99
N PHE A 80 -7.88 -8.47 -14.06
CA PHE A 80 -8.61 -7.73 -13.02
C PHE A 80 -7.70 -7.08 -11.98
N PHE A 81 -6.59 -7.74 -11.63
CA PHE A 81 -5.61 -7.18 -10.69
C PHE A 81 -4.89 -5.97 -11.29
N TYR A 82 -4.55 -6.01 -12.58
CA TYR A 82 -3.98 -4.84 -13.27
C TYR A 82 -4.98 -3.71 -13.46
N LEU A 83 -6.25 -4.00 -13.76
CA LEU A 83 -7.30 -2.98 -13.83
C LEU A 83 -7.51 -2.29 -12.48
N ALA A 84 -7.54 -3.04 -11.37
CA ALA A 84 -7.70 -2.47 -10.03
C ALA A 84 -6.55 -1.53 -9.61
N LEU A 85 -5.34 -1.74 -10.14
CA LEU A 85 -4.18 -0.87 -9.89
C LEU A 85 -4.19 0.39 -10.78
N ASN A 86 -4.84 0.35 -11.96
CA ASN A 86 -4.95 1.49 -12.87
C ASN A 86 -6.10 2.46 -12.54
N PHE A 87 -6.94 2.13 -11.55
CA PHE A 87 -8.04 2.99 -11.07
C PHE A 87 -7.78 3.58 -9.68
N LEU A 88 -6.51 3.59 -9.23
CA LEU A 88 -6.01 4.36 -8.08
C LEU A 88 -5.07 5.47 -8.54
#